data_AF-A0A357M778-F1
#
_entry.id   AF-A0A357M778-F1
#
_cell.length_a   1.000
_cell.length_b   1.000
_cell.length_c   1.000
_cell.angle_alpha   90.00
_cell.angle_beta   90.00
_cell.angle_gamma   90.00
#
_symmetry.space_group_name_H-M   'P 1'
#
loop_
_entity.id
_entity.type
_entity.pdbx_description
1 polymer ?
#
loop_
_entity_poly.entity_id
_entity_poly.type
_entity_poly.pdbx_seq_one_letter_code
_entity_poly.pdbx_strand_id
1 'polypeptide(L)' 'MDKLVIEGGSPLSGTIRIHGAKNAALPILAASLLAEGVHSLHNVPKLLDIETMLDI' A
#
# COMPACT_ATOMS: atom_id res chain seq x y z
N MET A 1 22.09 2.09 4.57
CA MET A 1 21.45 1.07 5.42
C MET A 1 20.49 1.84 6.30
N ASP A 2 19.20 1.66 6.06
CA ASP A 2 18.18 2.49 6.71
C ASP A 2 17.95 1.97 8.13
N LYS A 3 17.80 2.88 9.10
CA LYS A 3 17.44 2.53 10.48
C LYS A 3 16.34 3.43 11.00
N LEU A 4 15.52 2.86 11.88
CA LEU A 4 14.61 3.61 12.73
C LEU A 4 15.22 3.66 14.14
N VAL A 5 15.40 4.86 14.68
CA VAL A 5 15.73 5.08 16.10
C VAL A 5 14.48 5.64 16.76
N ILE A 6 13.95 4.93 17.75
CA ILE A 6 12.74 5.31 18.46
C ILE A 6 13.11 5.58 19.91
N GLU A 7 12.86 6.81 20.36
CA GLU A 7 13.00 7.20 21.76
C GLU A 7 11.61 7.14 22.43
N GLY A 8 11.50 6.31 23.48
CA GLY A 8 10.23 6.08 24.17
C GLY A 8 9.87 7.16 25.20
N GLY A 9 8.84 6.88 26.00
CA GLY A 9 8.44 7.72 27.15
C GLY A 9 7.21 8.60 26.94
N SER A 10 6.64 8.62 25.73
CA SER A 10 5.40 9.36 25.42
C SER A 10 4.28 8.42 24.99
N PRO A 11 3.12 8.41 25.67
CA PRO A 11 1.96 7.62 25.23
C PRO A 11 1.39 8.20 23.92
N LEU A 12 0.98 7.32 23.01
CA LEU A 12 0.32 7.72 21.76
C LEU A 12 -1.12 8.14 22.03
N SER A 13 -1.56 9.24 21.42
CA SER A 13 -2.95 9.71 21.46
C SER A 13 -3.33 10.35 20.12
N GLY A 14 -4.53 10.06 19.63
CA GLY A 14 -5.05 10.60 18.37
C GLY A 14 -5.67 9.53 17.47
N THR A 15 -5.88 9.89 16.21
CA THR A 15 -6.44 9.00 15.19
C THR A 15 -5.70 9.22 13.88
N ILE A 16 -5.46 8.14 13.15
CA ILE A 16 -4.88 8.17 11.81
C ILE A 16 -5.79 7.41 10.84
N ARG A 17 -5.75 7.79 9.57
CA ARG A 17 -6.41 7.04 8.51
C ARG A 17 -5.48 5.95 8.03
N ILE A 18 -5.95 4.71 8.05
CA ILE A 18 -5.24 3.57 7.48
C ILE A 18 -5.35 3.56 5.96
N HIS A 19 -4.29 3.09 5.30
CA HIS A 19 -4.29 2.84 3.86
C HIS A 19 -5.05 1.54 3.53
N GLY A 20 -5.37 1.31 2.26
CA GLY A 20 -5.99 0.05 1.83
C GLY A 20 -5.08 -1.17 1.98
N ALA A 21 -5.69 -2.34 1.88
CA ALA A 21 -5.01 -3.60 2.12
C ALA A 21 -4.12 -4.01 0.94
N LYS A 22 -2.81 -4.18 1.20
CA LYS A 22 -1.85 -4.70 0.21
C LYS A 22 -2.34 -5.98 -0.47
N ASN A 23 -2.78 -6.94 0.35
CA ASN A 23 -3.19 -8.26 -0.12
C ASN A 23 -4.51 -8.25 -0.90
N ALA A 24 -5.28 -7.15 -0.85
CA ALA A 24 -6.39 -6.92 -1.76
C ALA A 24 -5.91 -6.21 -3.04
N ALA A 25 -5.04 -5.21 -2.90
CA ALA A 25 -4.54 -4.44 -4.04
C ALA A 25 -3.76 -5.28 -5.06
N LEU A 26 -2.88 -6.18 -4.60
CA LEU A 26 -2.05 -7.03 -5.49
C LEU A 26 -2.87 -7.90 -6.46
N PRO A 27 -3.84 -8.73 -6.02
CA PRO A 27 -4.64 -9.51 -6.95
C PRO A 27 -5.58 -8.66 -7.80
N ILE A 28 -6.05 -7.50 -7.30
CA ILE A 28 -6.86 -6.58 -8.12
C ILE A 28 -6.02 -5.96 -9.24
N LEU A 29 -4.76 -5.59 -8.98
CA LEU A 29 -3.81 -5.13 -10.00
C LEU A 29 -3.54 -6.21 -11.05
N ALA A 30 -3.35 -7.47 -10.64
CA ALA A 30 -3.21 -8.56 -11.60
C ALA A 30 -4.49 -8.78 -12.42
N ALA A 31 -5.66 -8.71 -11.79
CA ALA A 31 -6.95 -8.89 -12.45
C ALA A 31 -7.28 -7.76 -13.44
N SER A 32 -6.76 -6.54 -13.25
CA SER A 32 -6.99 -5.43 -14.18
C SER A 32 -6.35 -5.66 -15.55
N LEU A 33 -5.36 -6.54 -15.65
CA LEU A 33 -4.77 -6.97 -16.92
C LEU A 33 -5.70 -7.89 -17.72
N LEU A 34 -6.63 -8.57 -17.05
CA LEU A 34 -7.54 -9.54 -17.67
C LEU A 34 -8.84 -8.91 -18.18
N ALA A 35 -9.19 -7.72 -17.69
CA ALA A 35 -10.42 -7.02 -18.05
C ALA A 35 -10.13 -5.95 -19.11
N GLU A 36 -10.97 -5.88 -20.15
CA GLU A 36 -10.87 -4.82 -21.16
C GLU A 36 -11.15 -3.43 -20.56
N GLY A 37 -10.49 -2.41 -21.10
CA GLY A 37 -10.71 -1.01 -20.75
C GLY A 37 -9.68 -0.42 -19.79
N VAL A 38 -9.97 0.78 -19.30
CA VAL A 38 -9.11 1.53 -18.38
C VAL A 38 -9.64 1.36 -16.96
N HIS A 39 -8.77 0.91 -16.06
CA HIS A 39 -9.12 0.65 -14.66
C HIS A 39 -8.42 1.64 -13.73
N SER A 40 -9.20 2.28 -12.86
CA SER A 40 -8.69 3.21 -11.84
C SER A 40 -8.89 2.62 -10.45
N LEU A 41 -7.80 2.23 -9.79
CA LEU A 41 -7.82 1.70 -8.44
C LEU A 41 -7.58 2.81 -7.42
N HIS A 42 -8.43 2.87 -6.41
CA HIS A 42 -8.35 3.86 -5.33
C HIS A 42 -7.96 3.20 -4.01
N ASN A 43 -7.42 3.98 -3.07
CA ASN A 43 -6.99 3.50 -1.76
C ASN A 43 -5.90 2.42 -1.80
N VAL A 44 -5.10 2.37 -2.87
CA VAL A 44 -3.94 1.48 -2.98
C VAL A 44 -2.83 1.98 -2.03
N PRO A 45 -2.27 1.14 -1.15
CA PRO A 45 -1.21 1.57 -0.23
C PRO A 45 0.10 1.80 -0.99
N LYS A 46 0.90 2.79 -0.58
CA LYS A 46 2.23 3.03 -1.17
C LYS A 46 3.26 2.15 -0.44
N LEU A 47 3.52 0.97 -0.99
CA LEU A 47 4.46 -0.01 -0.44
C LEU A 47 5.36 -0.53 -1.56
N LEU A 48 6.56 -0.99 -1.21
CA LEU A 48 7.50 -1.56 -2.17
C LEU A 48 6.91 -2.72 -2.98
N ASP A 49 6.10 -3.58 -2.35
CA ASP A 49 5.40 -4.68 -3.02
C ASP A 49 4.48 -4.18 -4.15
N ILE A 50 3.83 -3.02 -3.98
CA ILE A 50 2.96 -2.41 -4.99
C ILE A 50 3.79 -1.80 -6.11
N GLU A 51 4.86 -1.07 -5.77
CA GLU A 51 5.77 -0.48 -6.76
C GLU A 51 6.41 -1.59 -7.62
N THR A 52 6.85 -2.67 -6.98
CA THR A 52 7.42 -3.85 -7.68
C THR A 52 6.41 -4.49 -8.62
N MET A 53 5.13 -4.60 -8.23
CA MET A 53 4.08 -5.17 -9.09
C MET A 53 3.76 -4.28 -10.30
N LEU A 54 3.89 -2.95 -10.17
CA LEU A 54 3.66 -2.00 -11.27
C LEU A 54 4.82 -1.98 -12.29
N ASP A 55 6.00 -2.47 -11.90
CA ASP A 55 7.18 -2.58 -12.75
C ASP A 55 7.27 -3.94 -13.50
N ILE A 56 6.29 -4.83 -13.31
CA ILE A 56 6.14 -6.11 -14.05
C ILE A 56 5.34 -5.89 -15.33
#